data_AF-A0A1H7WF68-F1
#
_entry.id   AF-A0A1H7WF68-F1
#
_cell.length_a   1.000
_cell.length_b   1.000
_cell.length_c   1.000
_cell.angle_alpha   90.00
_cell.angle_beta   90.00
_cell.angle_gamma   90.00
#
_symmetry.space_group_name_H-M   'P 1'
#
loop_
_entity.id
_entity.type
_entity.pdbx_description
1 polymer ?
#
loop_
_entity_poly.entity_id
_entity_poly.type
_entity_poly.pdbx_seq_one_letter_code
_entity_poly.pdbx_strand_id
1 'polypeptide(L)'
;MSLILSRSYPDDPIEANREHFWRVTSEGVYVGSIVYHPWQQVPVWGWTITVQDVDPDIGKSGSAPSRDEAAAQFRQAWDRYRAWLGDKRWLQWIKHMELVEARAKSKR
;
A
#
# COMPACT_ATOMS: atom_id res chain seq x y z
N MET A 1 -3.50 -2.96 -14.87
CA MET A 1 -3.11 -3.70 -13.65
C MET A 1 -4.20 -3.56 -12.60
N SER A 2 -4.50 -4.64 -11.87
CA SER A 2 -5.49 -4.62 -10.77
C SER A 2 -4.80 -4.28 -9.45
N LEU A 3 -5.44 -3.40 -8.67
CA LEU A 3 -5.14 -3.20 -7.26
C LEU A 3 -6.22 -3.91 -6.46
N ILE A 4 -5.82 -4.62 -5.42
CA ILE A 4 -6.74 -5.27 -4.50
C ILE A 4 -6.57 -4.61 -3.13
N LEU A 5 -7.64 -4.00 -2.64
CA LEU A 5 -7.76 -3.54 -1.27
C LEU A 5 -8.25 -4.70 -0.39
N SER A 6 -7.56 -4.94 0.70
CA SER A 6 -7.91 -5.97 1.68
C SER A 6 -7.70 -5.43 3.10
N ARG A 7 -8.46 -5.95 4.06
CA ARG A 7 -8.26 -5.59 5.47
C ARG A 7 -6.94 -6.19 5.97
N SER A 8 -6.17 -5.41 6.73
CA SER A 8 -4.91 -5.92 7.31
C SER A 8 -5.12 -6.98 8.37
N TYR A 9 -6.14 -6.79 9.20
CA TYR A 9 -6.43 -7.61 10.37
C TYR A 9 -7.90 -8.00 10.33
N PRO A 10 -8.32 -8.86 9.38
CA PRO A 10 -9.72 -9.22 9.23
C PRO A 10 -10.30 -9.87 10.50
N ASP A 11 -9.46 -10.52 11.30
CA ASP A 11 -9.82 -11.24 12.53
C ASP A 11 -9.57 -10.44 13.82
N ASP A 12 -9.21 -9.16 13.74
CA ASP A 12 -9.00 -8.33 14.94
C ASP A 12 -10.33 -8.21 15.71
N PRO A 13 -10.39 -8.42 17.03
CA PRO A 13 -11.64 -8.30 17.79
C PRO A 13 -12.23 -6.89 17.76
N ILE A 14 -11.40 -5.86 17.57
CA ILE A 14 -11.79 -4.45 17.55
C ILE A 14 -12.18 -4.05 16.12
N GLU A 15 -13.46 -3.70 15.92
CA GLU A 15 -13.99 -3.29 14.62
C GLU A 15 -13.24 -2.09 14.02
N ALA A 16 -12.92 -1.10 14.84
CA ALA A 16 -12.12 0.05 14.41
C ALA A 16 -10.78 -0.37 13.79
N ASN A 17 -10.09 -1.38 14.33
CA ASN A 17 -8.84 -1.85 13.75
C ASN A 17 -9.04 -2.55 12.40
N ARG A 18 -10.16 -3.27 12.26
CA ARG A 18 -10.55 -3.92 10.99
C ARG A 18 -10.86 -2.92 9.89
N GLU A 19 -11.48 -1.79 10.25
CA GLU A 19 -11.92 -0.76 9.30
C GLU A 19 -10.87 0.33 9.06
N HIS A 20 -10.00 0.64 10.02
CA HIS A 20 -9.06 1.75 9.91
C HIS A 20 -7.78 1.41 9.14
N PHE A 21 -7.50 0.14 8.85
CA PHE A 21 -6.29 -0.25 8.15
C PHE A 21 -6.56 -1.18 6.96
N TRP A 22 -6.19 -0.69 5.77
CA TRP A 22 -6.33 -1.40 4.51
C TRP A 22 -4.95 -1.63 3.88
N ARG A 23 -4.71 -2.85 3.43
CA ARG A 23 -3.58 -3.22 2.58
C ARG A 23 -3.96 -3.06 1.14
N VAL A 24 -3.03 -2.53 0.36
CA VAL A 24 -3.12 -2.49 -1.09
C VAL A 24 -2.10 -3.48 -1.67
N THR A 25 -2.59 -4.39 -2.48
CA THR A 25 -1.77 -5.38 -3.18
C THR A 25 -1.90 -5.23 -4.69
N SER A 26 -0.82 -5.51 -5.41
CA SER A 26 -0.79 -5.57 -6.87
C SER A 26 0.00 -6.80 -7.28
N GLU A 27 -0.58 -7.60 -8.20
CA GLU A 27 0.06 -8.84 -8.70
C GLU A 27 0.52 -9.79 -7.57
N GLY A 28 -0.29 -9.89 -6.50
CA GLY A 28 -0.01 -10.74 -5.35
C GLY A 28 0.98 -10.16 -4.33
N VAL A 29 1.57 -8.99 -4.60
CA VAL A 29 2.56 -8.36 -3.72
C VAL A 29 1.96 -7.15 -3.00
N TYR A 30 2.30 -6.98 -1.71
CA TYR A 30 1.97 -5.79 -0.95
C TYR A 30 2.71 -4.56 -1.49
N VAL A 31 1.97 -3.52 -1.88
CA VAL A 31 2.53 -2.30 -2.50
C VAL A 31 2.30 -1.05 -1.67
N GLY A 32 1.40 -1.09 -0.69
CA GLY A 32 1.08 0.07 0.13
C GLY A 32 -0.08 -0.15 1.07
N SER A 33 -0.45 0.91 1.77
CA SER A 33 -1.57 0.90 2.72
C SER A 33 -2.38 2.19 2.67
N ILE A 34 -3.62 2.09 3.15
CA ILE A 34 -4.53 3.20 3.39
C ILE A 34 -4.99 3.09 4.84
N VAL A 35 -4.79 4.15 5.62
CA VAL A 35 -4.93 4.14 7.08
C VAL A 35 -5.74 5.34 7.54
N TYR A 36 -6.68 5.14 8.46
CA TYR A 36 -7.42 6.22 9.10
C TYR A 36 -6.64 6.78 10.30
N HIS A 37 -6.53 8.09 10.35
CA HIS A 37 -5.85 8.84 11.41
C HIS A 37 -6.87 9.66 12.23
N PRO A 38 -7.53 9.04 13.23
CA PRO A 38 -8.57 9.70 14.03
C PRO A 38 -8.05 10.79 14.96
N TRP A 39 -6.75 10.80 15.27
CA TRP A 39 -6.14 11.72 16.24
C TRP A 39 -5.72 13.07 15.65
N GLN A 40 -5.89 13.27 14.34
CA GLN A 40 -5.60 14.55 13.69
C GLN A 40 -6.69 15.58 14.04
N GLN A 41 -6.34 16.88 14.00
CA GLN A 41 -7.29 17.97 14.27
C GLN A 41 -8.54 17.87 13.38
N VAL A 42 -8.34 17.40 12.14
CA VAL A 42 -9.40 16.89 11.26
C VAL A 42 -9.04 15.44 10.93
N PRO A 43 -9.90 14.45 11.26
CA PRO A 43 -9.62 13.07 10.92
C PRO A 43 -9.45 12.88 9.40
N VAL A 44 -8.41 12.15 9.01
CA VAL A 44 -8.05 11.94 7.61
C VAL A 44 -7.70 10.49 7.33
N TRP A 45 -7.81 10.11 6.07
CA TRP A 45 -7.29 8.87 5.53
C TRP A 45 -5.94 9.12 4.87
N GLY A 46 -4.88 8.61 5.48
CA GLY A 46 -3.54 8.60 4.89
C GLY A 46 -3.38 7.43 3.93
N TRP A 47 -2.55 7.59 2.92
CA TRP A 47 -2.14 6.51 2.02
C TRP A 47 -0.62 6.55 1.79
N THR A 48 0.00 5.39 1.57
CA THR A 48 1.45 5.30 1.33
C THR A 48 1.80 4.11 0.45
N ILE A 49 2.66 4.33 -0.56
CA ILE A 49 3.31 3.32 -1.39
C ILE A 49 4.63 2.91 -0.73
N THR A 50 4.82 1.62 -0.46
CA THR A 50 5.99 1.10 0.27
C THR A 50 7.09 0.54 -0.62
N VAL A 51 6.91 0.57 -1.94
CA VAL A 51 7.95 0.11 -2.89
C VAL A 51 9.15 1.05 -2.82
N GLN A 52 10.33 0.50 -2.50
CA GLN A 52 11.55 1.26 -2.17
C GLN A 52 12.48 1.48 -3.38
N ASP A 53 11.96 2.00 -4.49
CA ASP A 53 12.77 2.48 -5.62
C ASP A 53 12.65 4.01 -5.73
N VAL A 54 13.75 4.73 -5.86
CA VAL A 54 13.75 6.18 -5.64
C VAL A 54 13.34 6.89 -6.93
N ASP A 55 12.19 7.56 -6.90
CA ASP A 55 11.82 8.59 -7.85
C ASP A 55 11.52 9.87 -7.04
N PRO A 56 12.28 10.97 -7.25
CA PRO A 56 12.07 12.21 -6.51
C PRO A 56 10.78 12.96 -6.90
N ASP A 57 10.23 12.69 -8.08
CA ASP A 57 9.12 13.46 -8.66
C ASP A 57 7.74 12.81 -8.43
N ILE A 58 7.72 11.56 -7.95
CA ILE A 58 6.47 10.83 -7.70
C ILE A 58 6.19 10.75 -6.19
N GLY A 59 5.18 11.51 -5.76
CA GLY A 59 4.66 11.43 -4.39
C GLY A 59 4.19 10.02 -4.03
N LYS A 60 4.80 9.43 -3.00
CA LYS A 60 4.48 8.09 -2.50
C LYS A 60 3.59 8.06 -1.29
N SER A 61 3.11 9.22 -0.86
CA SER A 61 2.19 9.34 0.26
C SER A 61 1.28 10.53 0.08
N GLY A 62 0.13 10.49 0.73
CA GLY A 62 -0.81 11.59 0.76
C GLY A 62 -1.93 11.34 1.77
N SER A 63 -2.91 12.24 1.78
CA SER A 63 -4.06 12.17 2.67
C SER A 63 -5.32 12.69 2.00
N ALA A 64 -6.47 12.13 2.37
CA ALA A 64 -7.78 12.54 1.87
C ALA A 64 -8.83 12.51 3.01
N PRO A 65 -9.94 13.25 2.88
CA PRO A 65 -11.01 13.23 3.88
C PRO A 65 -11.79 11.92 3.95
N SER A 66 -11.76 11.10 2.89
CA SER A 66 -12.46 9.80 2.84
C SER A 66 -11.55 8.67 2.38
N ARG A 67 -11.90 7.42 2.75
CA ARG A 67 -11.17 6.21 2.33
C ARG A 67 -11.17 6.06 0.82
N ASP A 68 -12.31 6.33 0.19
CA ASP A 68 -12.49 6.13 -1.24
C ASP A 68 -11.69 7.17 -2.04
N GLU A 69 -11.60 8.42 -1.56
CA GLU A 69 -10.68 9.42 -2.14
C GLU A 69 -9.22 9.05 -1.91
N ALA A 70 -8.85 8.55 -0.73
CA ALA A 70 -7.49 8.06 -0.47
C ALA A 70 -7.13 6.89 -1.41
N ALA A 71 -8.08 5.99 -1.66
CA ALA A 71 -7.91 4.89 -2.60
C ALA A 71 -7.76 5.38 -4.05
N ALA A 72 -8.54 6.38 -4.46
CA ALA A 72 -8.43 7.00 -5.78
C ALA A 72 -7.08 7.72 -5.96
N GLN A 73 -6.64 8.50 -4.97
CA GLN A 73 -5.34 9.16 -4.98
C GLN A 73 -4.19 8.14 -4.99
N PHE A 74 -4.26 7.11 -4.14
CA PHE A 74 -3.31 6.00 -4.15
C PHE A 74 -3.23 5.37 -5.54
N ARG A 75 -4.39 5.08 -6.15
CA ARG A 75 -4.45 4.47 -7.48
C ARG A 75 -3.75 5.33 -8.52
N GLN A 76 -4.04 6.63 -8.55
CA GLN A 76 -3.41 7.58 -9.47
C GLN A 76 -1.90 7.70 -9.26
N ALA A 77 -1.44 7.70 -8.00
CA ALA A 77 -0.02 7.71 -7.68
C ALA A 77 0.64 6.39 -8.11
N TRP A 78 0.00 5.25 -7.83
CA TRP A 78 0.48 3.92 -8.22
C TRP A 78 0.57 3.75 -9.72
N ASP A 79 -0.43 4.16 -10.49
CA ASP A 79 -0.42 4.00 -11.95
C ASP A 79 0.74 4.80 -12.57
N ARG A 80 1.03 6.01 -12.07
CA ARG A 80 2.20 6.81 -12.48
C ARG A 80 3.52 6.13 -12.07
N TYR A 81 3.62 5.74 -10.81
CA TYR A 81 4.82 5.11 -10.26
C TYR A 81 5.15 3.78 -10.94
N ARG A 82 4.14 2.94 -11.17
CA ARG A 82 4.28 1.63 -11.80
C ARG A 82 4.68 1.74 -13.26
N ALA A 83 4.18 2.75 -13.97
CA ALA A 83 4.61 3.06 -15.33
C ALA A 83 6.08 3.49 -15.37
N TRP A 84 6.50 4.40 -14.47
CA TRP A 84 7.90 4.83 -14.35
C TRP A 84 8.85 3.68 -14.01
N LEU A 85 8.44 2.83 -13.05
CA LEU A 85 9.24 1.68 -12.61
C LEU A 85 9.54 0.74 -13.78
N GLY A 86 8.57 0.59 -14.68
CA GLY A 86 8.64 -0.31 -15.81
C GLY A 86 8.67 -1.78 -15.39
N ASP A 87 8.43 -2.67 -16.36
CA ASP A 87 8.22 -4.09 -16.06
C ASP A 87 9.47 -4.78 -15.54
N LYS A 88 10.65 -4.39 -16.03
CA LYS A 88 11.92 -4.99 -15.61
C LYS A 88 12.19 -4.78 -14.11
N ARG A 89 12.10 -3.54 -13.63
CA ARG A 89 12.35 -3.23 -12.21
C ARG A 89 11.22 -3.78 -11.34
N TRP A 90 9.99 -3.75 -11.83
CA TRP A 90 8.87 -4.35 -11.13
C TRP A 90 9.05 -5.86 -10.91
N LEU A 91 9.45 -6.61 -11.93
CA LEU A 91 9.74 -8.05 -11.80
C LEU A 91 10.90 -8.32 -10.83
N GLN A 92 11.91 -7.44 -10.80
CA GLN A 92 13.00 -7.53 -9.82
C GLN A 92 12.49 -7.29 -8.40
N TRP A 93 11.58 -6.32 -8.22
CA TRP A 93 10.94 -6.05 -6.94
C TRP A 93 10.09 -7.22 -6.45
N ILE A 94 9.25 -7.82 -7.31
CA ILE A 94 8.46 -9.02 -6.97
C ILE A 94 9.38 -10.13 -6.47
N LYS A 95 10.43 -10.46 -7.24
CA LYS A 95 11.40 -11.51 -6.85
C LYS A 95 12.09 -11.18 -5.53
N HIS A 96 12.42 -9.91 -5.30
CA HIS A 96 12.99 -9.49 -4.02
C HIS A 96 12.02 -9.75 -2.86
N MET A 97 10.74 -9.41 -3.02
CA MET A 97 9.72 -9.63 -1.99
C MET A 97 9.49 -11.12 -1.71
N GLU A 98 9.44 -11.97 -2.74
CA GLU A 98 9.36 -13.43 -2.60
C GLU A 98 10.53 -13.99 -1.78
N LEU A 99 11.75 -13.51 -2.03
CA LEU A 99 12.95 -13.90 -1.27
C LEU A 99 12.87 -13.43 0.19
N VAL A 100 12.35 -12.23 0.45
CA VAL A 100 12.15 -11.71 1.81
C VAL A 100 11.13 -12.57 2.56
N GLU A 101 10.01 -12.94 1.93
CA GLU A 101 9.00 -13.80 2.54
C GLU A 101 9.53 -15.22 2.84
N ALA A 102 10.27 -15.81 1.90
CA ALA A 102 10.88 -17.13 2.09
C ALA A 102 11.85 -17.13 3.29
N ARG A 103 12.67 -16.07 3.43
CA ARG A 103 13.58 -15.90 4.57
C ARG A 103 12.85 -15.66 5.89
N ALA A 104 11.71 -14.97 5.87
CA ALA A 104 10.90 -14.75 7.07
C ALA A 104 10.27 -16.07 7.56
N LYS A 105 9.83 -16.93 6.63
CA LYS A 105 9.28 -18.26 6.94
C LYS A 105 10.33 -19.22 7.49
N SER A 106 11.57 -19.17 6.99
CA SER A 106 12.64 -20.06 7.47
C SER A 106 13.19 -19.71 8.87
N LYS A 107 12.80 -18.56 9.43
CA LYS A 107 13.18 -18.10 10.78
C LYS A 107 12.10 -18.36 11.83
N ARG A 108 10.93 -18.87 11.43
CA ARG A 108 9.84 -19.29 12.32
C ARG A 108 9.87 -20.80 12.46
#